data_AF-A0A4S8MB54-F1
#
_entry.id   AF-A0A4S8MB54-F1
#
_cell.length_a   1.000
_cell.length_b   1.000
_cell.length_c   1.000
_cell.angle_alpha   90.00
_cell.angle_beta   90.00
_cell.angle_gamma   90.00
#
_symmetry.space_group_name_H-M   'P 1'
#
loop_
_entity.id
_entity.type
_entity.pdbx_description
1 polymer ?
#
loop_
_entity_poly.entity_id
_entity_poly.type
_entity_poly.pdbx_seq_one_letter_code
_entity_poly.pdbx_strand_id
1 'polypeptide(L)'
;HPCSVDPTSLKYDKAKLSKLLNWVQRHKICSSYCLRRRKVSGQADPEQYCHFEFPKELRNEAGFATDSKNRVHFEPRRNDALVNSYNPALSLGWLANTDIKPVLSKAA
;
A
#
# COMPACT_ATOMS: atom_id res chain seq x y z
N HIS A 1 2.60 -9.73 -18.36
CA HIS A 1 2.24 -9.08 -17.07
C HIS A 1 3.43 -9.21 -16.12
N PRO A 2 3.73 -8.26 -15.20
CA PRO A 2 4.90 -8.39 -14.31
C PRO A 2 4.89 -9.70 -13.49
N CYS A 3 3.70 -10.17 -13.10
CA CYS A 3 3.50 -11.45 -12.41
C CYS A 3 3.42 -12.68 -13.34
N SER A 4 3.70 -12.55 -14.64
CA SER A 4 3.73 -13.67 -15.60
C SER A 4 5.14 -13.94 -16.14
N VAL A 5 6.17 -13.42 -15.47
CA VAL A 5 7.57 -13.60 -15.85
C VAL A 5 8.07 -14.88 -15.20
N ASP A 6 8.89 -15.66 -15.93
CA ASP A 6 9.52 -16.87 -15.40
C ASP A 6 10.32 -16.55 -14.12
N PRO A 7 9.96 -17.14 -12.96
CA PRO A 7 10.64 -16.89 -11.69
C PRO A 7 12.15 -17.13 -11.74
N THR A 8 12.61 -18.09 -12.54
CA THR A 8 14.04 -18.45 -12.62
C THR A 8 14.86 -17.40 -13.38
N SER A 9 14.19 -16.60 -14.23
CA SER A 9 14.79 -15.48 -14.96
C SER A 9 14.86 -14.18 -14.14
N LEU A 10 14.24 -14.15 -12.95
CA LEU A 10 14.13 -12.95 -12.14
C LEU A 10 15.38 -12.68 -11.30
N LYS A 11 16.18 -11.70 -11.74
CA LYS A 11 17.12 -11.00 -10.84
C LYS A 11 16.40 -9.95 -10.01
N TYR A 12 16.50 -9.98 -8.69
CA TYR A 12 15.86 -9.00 -7.81
C TYR A 12 16.74 -7.77 -7.62
N ASP A 13 16.24 -6.60 -8.02
CA ASP A 13 16.91 -5.32 -7.82
C ASP A 13 15.90 -4.21 -7.48
N LYS A 14 16.42 -3.06 -7.01
CA LYS A 14 15.59 -1.90 -6.63
C LYS A 14 14.79 -1.33 -7.81
N ALA A 15 15.31 -1.42 -9.03
CA ALA A 15 14.65 -0.87 -10.21
C ALA A 15 13.40 -1.68 -10.60
N LYS A 16 13.48 -3.01 -10.53
CA LYS A 16 12.34 -3.91 -10.74
C LYS A 16 11.29 -3.75 -9.65
N LEU A 17 11.69 -3.63 -8.39
CA LEU A 17 10.78 -3.33 -7.30
C LEU A 17 10.02 -2.03 -7.57
N SER A 18 10.72 -0.95 -7.94
CA SER A 18 10.08 0.32 -8.30
C SER A 18 9.11 0.18 -9.47
N LYS A 19 9.46 -0.55 -10.54
CA LYS A 19 8.56 -0.81 -11.67
C LYS A 19 7.31 -1.58 -11.22
N LEU A 20 7.47 -2.62 -10.40
CA LEU A 20 6.37 -3.40 -9.86
C LEU A 20 5.44 -2.52 -9.02
N LEU A 21 5.98 -1.76 -8.06
CA LEU A 21 5.18 -0.90 -7.19
C LEU A 21 4.45 0.19 -7.97
N ASN A 22 5.10 0.79 -8.97
CA ASN A 22 4.43 1.75 -9.87
C ASN A 22 3.29 1.13 -10.67
N TRP A 23 3.33 -0.18 -10.90
CA TRP A 23 2.31 -0.90 -11.64
C TRP A 23 1.17 -1.40 -10.73
N VAL A 24 1.47 -2.10 -9.63
CA VAL A 24 0.45 -2.69 -8.73
C VAL A 24 0.04 -1.82 -7.54
N GLN A 25 0.95 -1.02 -6.98
CA GLN A 25 0.76 -0.36 -5.67
C GLN A 25 0.58 1.16 -5.76
N ARG A 26 0.74 1.76 -6.95
CA ARG A 26 0.56 3.19 -7.14
C ARG A 26 -0.91 3.52 -7.35
N HIS A 27 -1.41 4.38 -6.48
CA HIS A 27 -2.67 5.08 -6.66
C HIS A 27 -2.50 6.19 -7.71
N LYS A 28 -2.95 5.95 -8.94
CA LYS A 28 -2.79 6.91 -10.05
C LYS A 28 -3.90 7.94 -10.07
N ILE A 29 -5.14 7.48 -10.12
CA ILE A 29 -6.34 8.32 -10.25
C ILE A 29 -7.40 7.72 -9.35
N CYS A 30 -8.08 8.57 -8.58
CA CYS A 30 -9.23 8.18 -7.81
C CYS A 30 -10.36 7.70 -8.73
N SER A 31 -10.93 6.54 -8.44
CA SER A 31 -12.09 5.98 -9.16
C SER A 31 -13.25 5.75 -8.20
N SER A 32 -14.39 5.29 -8.73
CA SER A 32 -15.55 4.91 -7.92
C SER A 32 -15.24 3.88 -6.83
N TYR A 33 -14.15 3.13 -6.96
CA TYR A 33 -13.70 2.16 -5.96
C TYR A 33 -13.23 2.83 -4.65
N CYS A 34 -12.47 3.91 -4.74
CA CYS A 34 -11.88 4.58 -3.58
C CYS A 34 -12.60 5.89 -3.20
N LEU A 35 -13.32 6.52 -4.13
CA LEU A 35 -14.03 7.76 -3.87
C LEU A 35 -15.24 7.52 -2.97
N ARG A 36 -15.31 8.29 -1.88
CA ARG A 36 -16.44 8.34 -0.96
C ARG A 36 -16.87 9.78 -0.76
N ARG A 37 -18.07 9.94 -0.20
CA ARG A 37 -18.66 11.23 0.16
C ARG A 37 -18.86 11.27 1.67
N ARG A 38 -18.55 12.40 2.29
CA ARG A 38 -18.89 12.65 3.70
C ARG A 38 -19.61 13.98 3.82
N LYS A 39 -20.56 14.06 4.75
CA LYS A 39 -21.20 15.32 5.10
C LYS A 39 -20.25 16.09 6.00
N VAL A 40 -19.94 17.32 5.63
CA VAL A 40 -19.11 18.23 6.44
C VAL A 40 -20.03 19.31 7.00
N SER A 41 -19.93 19.58 8.30
CA SER A 41 -20.74 20.62 8.93
C SER A 41 -20.45 21.98 8.28
N GLY A 42 -21.50 22.73 7.94
CA GLY A 42 -21.38 24.03 7.27
C GLY A 42 -21.19 23.97 5.75
N GLN A 43 -21.19 22.79 5.13
CA GLN A 43 -21.20 22.64 3.67
C GLN A 43 -22.55 22.08 3.20
N ALA A 44 -23.12 22.70 2.16
CA ALA A 44 -24.37 22.25 1.55
C ALA A 44 -24.17 20.93 0.77
N ASP A 45 -23.06 20.84 0.03
CA ASP A 45 -22.69 19.66 -0.73
C ASP A 45 -21.73 18.76 0.05
N PRO A 46 -21.87 17.43 -0.07
CA PRO A 46 -20.96 16.48 0.57
C PRO A 46 -19.58 16.52 -0.08
N GLU A 47 -18.54 16.57 0.74
CA GLU A 47 -17.15 16.52 0.29
C GLU A 47 -16.81 15.13 -0.25
N GLN A 48 -16.21 15.08 -1.43
CA GLN A 48 -15.61 13.86 -1.98
C GLN A 48 -14.19 13.67 -1.46
N TYR A 49 -13.87 12.46 -1.00
CA TYR A 49 -12.54 12.12 -0.52
C TYR A 49 -12.16 10.68 -0.91
N CYS A 50 -10.86 10.41 -0.96
CA CYS A 50 -10.34 9.05 -1.12
C CYS A 50 -10.39 8.33 0.22
N HIS A 51 -11.17 7.25 0.35
CA HIS A 51 -11.25 6.48 1.60
C HIS A 51 -9.98 5.68 1.93
N PHE A 52 -9.05 5.57 0.96
CA PHE A 52 -7.69 5.07 1.22
C PHE A 52 -6.70 6.19 1.59
N GLU A 53 -7.19 7.42 1.74
CA GLU A 53 -6.43 8.58 2.22
C GLU A 53 -5.26 8.96 1.30
N PHE A 54 -5.47 8.84 -0.01
CA PHE A 54 -4.54 9.37 -1.00
C PHE A 54 -4.85 10.83 -1.35
N PRO A 55 -3.83 11.69 -1.54
CA PRO A 55 -2.41 11.42 -1.35
C PRO A 55 -2.04 11.29 0.14
N LYS A 56 -1.16 10.35 0.47
CA LYS A 56 -0.70 10.11 1.84
C LYS A 56 0.35 11.12 2.25
N GLU A 57 0.35 11.52 3.52
CA GLU A 57 1.33 12.44 4.07
C GLU A 57 2.75 11.86 4.00
N LEU A 58 3.71 12.65 3.50
CA LEU A 58 5.12 12.27 3.45
C LEU A 58 5.73 12.31 4.86
N ARG A 59 6.64 11.37 5.13
CA ARG A 59 7.29 11.24 6.44
C ARG A 59 8.76 10.97 6.27
N ASN A 60 9.61 11.75 6.93
CA ASN A 60 11.05 11.52 6.96
C ASN A 60 11.45 10.43 7.96
N GLU A 61 10.63 10.21 8.98
CA GLU A 61 10.88 9.23 10.04
C GLU A 61 9.64 8.35 10.25
N ALA A 62 9.88 7.10 10.64
CA ALA A 62 8.83 6.18 11.02
C ALA A 62 8.34 6.49 12.44
N GLY A 63 7.06 6.32 12.71
CA GLY A 63 6.50 6.60 14.03
C GLY A 63 5.09 6.04 14.21
N PHE A 64 4.48 6.38 15.34
CA PHE A 64 3.08 6.05 15.63
C PHE A 64 2.21 7.27 15.35
N ALA A 65 1.02 7.03 14.83
CA ALA A 65 -0.04 8.02 14.65
C ALA A 65 -1.35 7.47 15.19
N THR A 66 -2.35 8.36 15.30
CA THR A 66 -3.67 7.98 15.77
C THR A 66 -4.68 8.25 14.67
N ASP A 67 -5.56 7.29 14.38
CA ASP A 67 -6.59 7.46 13.37
C ASP A 67 -7.81 8.26 13.88
N SER A 68 -8.78 8.50 13.00
CA SER A 68 -10.05 9.18 13.34
C SER A 68 -10.90 8.50 14.42
N LYS A 69 -10.53 7.28 14.84
CA LYS A 69 -11.20 6.50 15.88
C LYS A 69 -10.32 6.35 17.14
N ASN A 70 -9.28 7.18 17.29
CA ASN A 70 -8.31 7.11 18.38
C ASN A 70 -7.55 5.77 18.48
N ARG A 71 -7.40 5.04 17.37
CA ARG A 71 -6.60 3.81 17.34
C ARG A 71 -5.17 4.16 16.95
N VAL A 72 -4.20 3.66 17.72
CA VAL A 72 -2.78 3.83 17.43
C VAL A 72 -2.39 2.89 16.28
N HIS A 73 -1.71 3.42 15.28
CA HIS A 73 -1.13 2.64 14.18
C HIS A 73 0.29 3.10 13.87
N PHE A 74 1.06 2.18 13.27
CA PHE A 74 2.41 2.47 12.82
C PHE A 74 2.41 3.08 11.41
N GLU A 75 3.16 4.16 11.24
CA GLU A 75 3.38 4.81 9.96
C GLU A 75 4.87 4.77 9.58
N PRO A 76 5.25 4.04 8.53
CA PRO A 76 6.63 4.00 8.08
C PRO A 76 7.06 5.32 7.43
N ARG A 77 8.37 5.55 7.35
CA ARG A 77 8.97 6.60 6.51
C ARG A 77 8.40 6.52 5.09
N ARG A 78 7.93 7.64 4.54
CA ARG A 78 7.28 7.73 3.23
C ARG A 78 7.88 8.86 2.41
N ASN A 79 8.45 8.50 1.27
CA ASN A 79 8.98 9.43 0.27
C ASN A 79 8.08 9.59 -0.97
N ASP A 80 6.98 8.83 -1.06
CA ASP A 80 6.02 8.91 -2.16
C ASP A 80 4.58 8.86 -1.64
N ALA A 81 3.83 9.93 -1.88
CA ALA A 81 2.47 10.11 -1.38
C ALA A 81 1.45 9.20 -2.08
N LEU A 82 1.77 8.66 -3.25
CA LEU A 82 0.85 7.93 -4.12
C LEU A 82 1.13 6.42 -4.16
N VAL A 83 2.17 5.95 -3.47
CA VAL A 83 2.46 4.51 -3.37
C VAL A 83 1.91 3.97 -2.05
N ASN A 84 1.18 2.87 -2.10
CA ASN A 84 0.76 2.15 -0.89
C ASN A 84 1.96 1.78 -0.02
N SER A 85 1.73 1.62 1.29
CA SER A 85 2.72 0.98 2.15
C SER A 85 2.98 -0.44 1.65
N TYR A 86 4.24 -0.82 1.50
CA TYR A 86 4.62 -2.12 0.97
C TYR A 86 5.81 -2.68 1.74
N ASN A 87 5.94 -4.00 1.72
CA ASN A 87 7.13 -4.69 2.18
C ASN A 87 7.93 -5.16 0.94
N PRO A 88 9.19 -4.71 0.75
CA PRO A 88 10.01 -5.11 -0.39
C PRO A 88 10.13 -6.62 -0.55
N ALA A 89 10.37 -7.37 0.54
CA ALA A 89 10.55 -8.82 0.50
C ALA A 89 9.27 -9.53 0.08
N LEU A 90 8.11 -9.15 0.64
CA LEU A 90 6.83 -9.73 0.23
C LEU A 90 6.46 -9.38 -1.21
N SER A 91 6.68 -8.13 -1.61
CA SER A 91 6.36 -7.67 -2.97
C SER A 91 7.18 -8.41 -4.03
N LEU A 92 8.45 -8.69 -3.73
CA LEU A 92 9.32 -9.47 -4.62
C LEU A 92 9.04 -10.98 -4.53
N GLY A 93 8.74 -11.50 -3.33
CA GLY A 93 8.38 -12.91 -3.12
C GLY A 93 7.13 -13.34 -3.90
N TRP A 94 6.14 -12.46 -4.04
CA TRP A 94 4.97 -12.72 -4.89
C TRP A 94 5.30 -12.90 -6.37
N LEU A 95 6.42 -12.36 -6.87
CA LEU A 95 6.88 -12.66 -8.23
C LEU A 95 7.52 -14.05 -8.34
N ALA A 96 8.02 -14.61 -7.24
CA ALA A 96 8.65 -15.92 -7.20
C ALA A 96 7.65 -17.09 -7.10
N ASN A 97 6.34 -16.84 -7.13
CA ASN A 97 5.29 -17.85 -6.92
C ASN A 97 5.55 -18.69 -5.65
N THR A 98 5.87 -18.02 -4.54
CA THR A 98 6.15 -18.70 -3.27
C THR A 98 4.86 -19.18 -2.61
N ASP A 99 4.72 -20.49 -2.43
CA ASP A 99 3.70 -21.08 -1.56
C ASP A 99 3.99 -20.73 -0.10
N ILE A 100 2.99 -20.21 0.62
CA ILE A 100 3.07 -20.01 2.08
C ILE A 100 2.44 -21.23 2.74
N LYS A 101 3.24 -22.08 3.38
CA LYS A 101 2.74 -23.19 4.20
C LYS A 101 2.52 -22.70 5.64
N PRO A 102 1.29 -22.64 6.15
CA PRO A 102 1.06 -22.27 7.55
C PRO A 102 1.65 -23.32 8.49
N VAL A 103 2.16 -22.88 9.64
CA VAL A 103 2.55 -23.78 10.73
C VAL A 103 1.28 -24.28 11.38
N LEU A 104 1.02 -25.59 11.27
CA LEU A 104 -0.17 -26.24 11.84
C LEU A 104 0.07 -26.78 13.26
N SER A 105 1.29 -26.69 13.78
CA SER A 105 1.62 -27.15 15.13
C SER A 105 1.30 -26.08 16.18
N LYS A 106 0.81 -26.52 17.34
CA LYS A 106 0.38 -25.67 18.47
C LYS A 106 1.52 -25.01 19.25
N ALA A 107 2.78 -25.28 18.90
CA ALA A 107 3.96 -24.73 19.55
C ALA A 107 4.54 -23.61 18.68
N ALA A 108 4.23 -22.36 19.04
CA ALA A 108 4.85 -21.16 18.51
C ALA A 108 5.21 -20.25 19.68
#